data_AF-A0A1V2VQT3-F1
#
_entry.id   AF-A0A1V2VQT3-F1
#
_cell.length_a   1.000
_cell.length_b   1.000
_cell.length_c   1.000
_cell.angle_alpha   90.00
_cell.angle_beta   90.00
_cell.angle_gamma   90.00
#
_symmetry.space_group_name_H-M   'P 1'
#
loop_
_entity.id
_entity.type
_entity.pdbx_description
1 polymer ?
#
loop_
_entity_poly.entity_id
_entity_poly.type
_entity_poly.pdbx_seq_one_letter_code
_entity_poly.pdbx_strand_id
1 'polypeptide(L)'
;MNTSRLSAITAFAALVASTPLFAQSAPGLTREQVREDMARYAAAGFNPARMNPRTWVDDAQAAANVQAARNDDARTHLAGRDAAAHCD
;
A
#
# COMPACT_ATOMS: atom_id res chain seq x y z
N MET A 1 -29.45 -31.44 7.18
CA MET A 1 -28.48 -31.21 6.08
C MET A 1 -27.71 -29.95 6.37
N ASN A 2 -26.38 -30.04 6.30
CA ASN A 2 -25.44 -29.19 7.02
C ASN A 2 -24.99 -28.01 6.14
N THR A 3 -25.34 -26.78 6.54
CA THR A 3 -24.92 -25.53 5.87
C THR A 3 -23.87 -24.77 6.69
N SER A 4 -22.81 -25.46 7.13
CA SER A 4 -21.75 -24.82 7.94
C SER A 4 -20.33 -25.17 7.48
N ARG A 5 -20.13 -25.44 6.18
CA ARG A 5 -18.80 -25.82 5.66
C ARG A 5 -18.26 -24.97 4.51
N LEU A 6 -18.91 -23.85 4.17
CA LEU A 6 -18.49 -23.01 3.05
C LEU A 6 -17.62 -21.80 3.44
N SER A 7 -17.52 -21.44 4.72
CA SER A 7 -16.84 -20.21 5.15
C SER A 7 -15.31 -20.33 5.28
N ALA A 8 -14.74 -21.54 5.21
CA ALA A 8 -13.31 -21.72 5.44
C ALA A 8 -12.44 -21.43 4.21
N ILE A 9 -13.00 -21.47 3.00
CA ILE A 9 -12.21 -21.35 1.75
C ILE A 9 -11.87 -19.88 1.45
N THR A 10 -12.76 -18.93 1.82
CA THR A 10 -12.55 -17.50 1.55
C THR A 10 -11.38 -16.90 2.33
N ALA A 11 -11.12 -17.40 3.55
CA ALA A 11 -10.03 -16.88 4.39
C ALA A 11 -8.62 -17.22 3.85
N PHE A 12 -8.47 -18.33 3.11
CA PHE A 12 -7.18 -18.72 2.54
C PHE A 12 -6.78 -17.91 1.30
N ALA A 13 -7.75 -17.45 0.49
CA ALA A 13 -7.45 -16.63 -0.68
C ALA A 13 -6.83 -15.28 -0.32
N ALA A 14 -7.25 -14.67 0.79
CA ALA A 14 -6.72 -13.40 1.26
C ALA A 14 -5.27 -13.49 1.77
N LEU A 15 -4.84 -14.66 2.26
CA LEU A 15 -3.50 -14.86 2.83
C LEU A 15 -2.42 -15.02 1.73
N VAL A 16 -2.78 -15.55 0.56
CA VAL A 16 -1.84 -15.73 -0.58
C VAL A 16 -1.51 -14.39 -1.28
N ALA A 17 -2.34 -13.36 -1.09
CA ALA A 17 -2.06 -12.01 -1.59
C ALA A 17 -0.89 -11.31 -0.86
N SER A 18 -0.46 -11.82 0.30
CA SER A 18 0.72 -11.34 1.04
C SER A 18 2.02 -12.01 0.58
N THR A 19 2.08 -12.49 -0.65
CA THR A 19 3.35 -12.89 -1.25
C THR A 19 4.08 -11.64 -1.73
N PRO A 20 5.33 -11.39 -1.29
CA PRO A 20 6.10 -10.30 -1.81
C PRO A 20 6.45 -10.58 -3.28
N LEU A 21 5.58 -10.15 -4.20
CA LEU A 21 5.79 -10.22 -5.64
C LEU A 21 6.81 -9.14 -6.06
N PHE A 22 8.05 -9.24 -5.57
CA PHE A 22 9.14 -8.32 -5.93
C PHE A 22 9.72 -8.55 -7.35
N ALA A 23 9.13 -9.46 -8.13
CA ALA A 23 9.63 -9.85 -9.45
C ALA A 23 8.63 -9.68 -10.60
N GLN A 24 7.35 -9.42 -10.32
CA GLN A 24 6.46 -8.93 -11.37
C GLN A 24 6.79 -7.45 -11.56
N SER A 25 7.18 -7.06 -12.76
CA SER A 25 7.40 -5.67 -13.14
C SER A 25 6.08 -4.92 -12.97
N ALA A 26 5.78 -4.49 -11.74
CA ALA A 26 4.73 -3.54 -11.48
C ALA A 26 5.01 -2.35 -12.40
N PRO A 27 4.00 -1.83 -13.13
CA PRO A 27 4.20 -0.65 -13.94
C PRO A 27 4.87 0.40 -13.06
N GLY A 28 6.08 0.82 -13.45
CA GLY A 28 6.87 1.76 -12.66
C GLY A 28 6.04 3.01 -12.36
N LEU A 29 6.32 3.67 -11.24
CA LEU A 29 5.58 4.88 -10.88
C LEU A 29 5.55 5.86 -12.05
N THR A 30 4.36 6.39 -12.34
CA THR A 30 4.23 7.47 -13.32
C THR A 30 4.90 8.72 -12.76
N ARG A 31 5.41 9.58 -13.65
CA ARG A 31 6.08 10.83 -13.25
C ARG A 31 5.15 11.74 -12.44
N GLU A 32 3.85 11.69 -12.72
CA GLU A 32 2.85 12.46 -11.97
C GLU A 32 2.67 11.89 -10.56
N GLN A 33 2.58 10.56 -10.43
CA GLN A 33 2.50 9.90 -9.12
C GLN A 33 3.71 10.28 -8.25
N VAL A 34 4.92 10.21 -8.81
CA VAL A 34 6.14 10.62 -8.10
C VAL A 34 6.07 12.08 -7.63
N ARG A 35 5.54 12.99 -8.45
CA ARG A 35 5.40 14.41 -8.06
C ARG A 35 4.44 14.57 -6.89
N GLU A 36 3.29 13.91 -6.94
CA GLU A 36 2.30 13.94 -5.86
C GLU A 36 2.88 13.37 -4.56
N ASP A 37 3.57 12.24 -4.68
CA ASP A 37 4.19 11.58 -3.53
C ASP A 37 5.28 12.45 -2.90
N MET A 38 6.13 13.08 -3.71
CA MET A 38 7.14 14.02 -3.23
C MET A 38 6.51 15.21 -2.51
N ALA A 39 5.34 15.69 -2.96
CA ALA A 39 4.59 16.72 -2.24
C ALA A 39 4.06 16.21 -0.89
N ARG A 40 3.58 14.97 -0.80
CA ARG A 40 3.15 14.35 0.47
C ARG A 40 4.32 14.19 1.44
N TYR A 41 5.48 13.72 0.97
CA TYR A 41 6.70 13.63 1.79
C TYR A 41 7.14 15.01 2.30
N ALA A 42 7.12 16.03 1.44
CA ALA A 42 7.44 17.40 1.84
C ALA A 42 6.46 17.95 2.90
N ALA A 43 5.16 17.71 2.73
CA ALA A 43 4.13 18.10 3.70
C ALA A 43 4.27 17.36 5.04
N ALA A 44 4.74 16.10 5.02
CA ALA A 44 5.06 15.32 6.21
C ALA A 44 6.37 15.76 6.89
N GLY A 45 7.10 16.73 6.34
CA GLY A 45 8.36 17.23 6.89
C GLY A 45 9.59 16.38 6.56
N PHE A 46 9.46 15.38 5.67
CA PHE A 46 10.58 14.53 5.28
C PHE A 46 11.62 15.32 4.47
N ASN A 47 12.86 15.38 4.96
CA ASN A 47 13.97 16.04 4.25
C ASN A 47 15.23 15.14 4.21
N PRO A 48 15.45 14.38 3.11
CA PRO A 48 16.59 13.46 3.02
C PRO A 48 17.95 14.18 2.96
N ALA A 49 17.98 15.44 2.53
CA ALA A 49 19.21 16.24 2.46
C ALA A 49 19.68 16.76 3.82
N ARG A 50 18.80 16.73 4.84
CA ARG A 50 19.14 17.25 6.18
C ARG A 50 20.15 16.36 6.90
N MET A 51 20.22 15.05 6.57
CA MET A 51 21.11 14.03 7.18
C MET A 51 21.50 14.37 8.62
N ASN A 52 20.50 14.59 9.47
CA ASN A 52 20.70 15.02 10.85
C ASN A 52 20.49 13.82 11.77
N PRO A 53 21.56 13.29 12.40
CA PRO A 53 21.45 12.13 13.27
C PRO A 53 20.64 12.40 14.55
N ARG A 54 20.19 13.63 14.79
CA ARG A 54 19.28 13.96 15.90
C ARG A 54 17.80 13.84 15.54
N THR A 55 17.44 13.90 14.26
CA THR A 55 16.04 13.89 13.78
C THR A 55 15.69 12.65 12.96
N TRP A 56 16.63 11.71 12.82
CA TRP A 56 16.44 10.53 11.96
C TRP A 56 15.20 9.69 12.29
N VAL A 57 14.78 9.66 13.55
CA VAL A 57 13.56 8.95 13.99
C VAL A 57 12.32 9.65 13.43
N ASP A 58 12.25 10.97 13.56
CA ASP A 58 11.13 11.77 13.05
C ASP A 58 11.07 11.67 11.51
N ASP A 59 12.23 11.73 10.86
CA ASP A 59 12.36 11.58 9.41
C ASP A 59 11.89 10.18 8.95
N ALA A 60 12.23 9.11 9.69
CA ALA A 60 11.77 7.75 9.42
C ALA A 60 10.26 7.57 9.63
N GLN A 61 9.70 8.18 10.68
CA GLN A 61 8.25 8.17 10.95
C GLN A 61 7.47 8.93 9.87
N ALA A 62 7.95 10.10 9.46
CA ALA A 62 7.36 10.85 8.35
C ALA A 62 7.34 10.02 7.06
N ALA A 63 8.44 9.31 6.76
CA ALA A 63 8.51 8.45 5.60
C ALA A 63 7.54 7.24 5.68
N ALA A 64 7.43 6.62 6.86
CA ALA A 64 6.53 5.50 7.11
C ALA A 64 5.05 5.90 6.95
N ASN A 65 4.66 7.09 7.39
CA ASN A 65 3.28 7.58 7.26
C ASN A 65 2.85 7.73 5.79
N VAL A 66 3.74 8.27 4.94
CA VAL A 66 3.47 8.37 3.50
C VAL A 66 3.38 6.99 2.85
N GLN A 67 4.24 6.06 3.25
CA GLN A 67 4.17 4.68 2.75
C GLN A 67 2.89 3.95 3.19
N ALA A 68 2.43 4.18 4.42
CA ALA A 68 1.17 3.62 4.92
C ALA A 68 -0.01 4.14 4.10
N ALA A 69 -0.09 5.45 3.84
CA ALA A 69 -1.13 6.04 3.00
C ALA A 69 -1.16 5.42 1.59
N ARG A 70 0.00 5.18 0.96
CA ARG A 70 0.08 4.48 -0.34
C ARG A 70 -0.47 3.05 -0.29
N ASN A 71 -0.15 2.32 0.78
CA ASN A 71 -0.63 0.93 0.93
C ASN A 71 -2.14 0.90 1.12
N ASP A 72 -2.70 1.89 1.81
CA ASP A 72 -4.15 2.02 1.99
C ASP A 72 -4.84 2.38 0.67
N ASP A 73 -4.31 3.34 -0.10
CA ASP A 73 -4.80 3.66 -1.44
C ASP A 73 -4.80 2.40 -2.34
N ALA A 74 -3.73 1.60 -2.31
CA ALA A 74 -3.61 0.37 -3.07
C ALA A 74 -4.64 -0.70 -2.65
N ARG A 75 -4.90 -0.84 -1.33
CA ARG A 75 -5.91 -1.75 -0.79
C ARG A 75 -7.33 -1.32 -1.18
N THR A 76 -7.63 -0.03 -1.15
CA THR A 76 -8.93 0.51 -1.59
C THR A 76 -9.16 0.25 -3.08
N HIS A 77 -8.13 0.44 -3.91
CA HIS A 77 -8.21 0.11 -5.34
C HIS A 77 -8.45 -1.38 -5.60
N LEU A 78 -7.82 -2.27 -4.83
CA LEU A 78 -8.05 -3.71 -4.94
C LEU A 78 -9.48 -4.09 -4.54
N ALA A 79 -9.96 -3.60 -3.39
CA ALA A 79 -11.32 -3.84 -2.93
C ALA A 79 -12.38 -3.33 -3.92
N GLY A 80 -12.14 -2.18 -4.58
CA GLY A 80 -13.00 -1.66 -5.64
C GLY A 80 -13.04 -2.54 -6.89
N ARG A 81 -11.91 -3.15 -7.27
CA ARG A 81 -11.87 -4.13 -8.37
C ARG A 81 -12.62 -5.41 -8.04
N ASP A 82 -12.45 -5.92 -6.82
CA ASP A 82 -13.16 -7.12 -6.37
C ASP A 82 -14.68 -6.90 -6.34
N ALA A 83 -15.12 -5.71 -5.91
CA ALA A 83 -16.53 -5.33 -5.95
C ALA A 83 -17.09 -5.24 -7.39
N ALA A 84 -16.32 -4.70 -8.34
CA ALA A 84 -16.73 -4.63 -9.74
C ALA A 84 -16.82 -6.02 -10.39
N ALA A 85 -15.87 -6.91 -10.11
CA ALA A 85 -15.87 -8.29 -10.62
C ALA A 85 -17.02 -9.16 -10.05
N HIS A 86 -17.66 -8.73 -8.96
CA HIS A 86 -18.81 -9.43 -8.36
C HIS A 86 -20.16 -9.03 -8.99
N CYS A 87 -20.19 -7.97 -9.82
CA CYS A 87 -21.41 -7.48 -10.47
C CYS A 87 -21.57 -7.97 -11.92
N ASP A 88 -20.63 -8.74 -12.46
CA ASP A 88 -20.71 -9.44 -13.76
C ASP A 88 -21.14 -10.91 -13.58
#